data_AF-A0A970Y9S6-F1
#
_entry.id   AF-A0A970Y9S6-F1
#
_cell.length_a   1.000
_cell.length_b   1.000
_cell.length_c   1.000
_cell.angle_alpha   90.00
_cell.angle_beta   90.00
_cell.angle_gamma   90.00
#
_symmetry.space_group_name_H-M   'P 1'
#
loop_
_entity.id
_entity.type
_entity.pdbx_description
1 polymer ?
#
loop_
_entity_poly.entity_id
_entity_poly.type
_entity_poly.pdbx_seq_one_letter_code
_entity_poly.pdbx_strand_id
1 'polypeptide(L)'
;MGVECLFDEHLEALTTRVNGQVITCKGDNSDIVVGKTTLGGTAPEHIGGCFYVPSYTLMHLLDAVVDFTADRSGVTIKIDTAIDTADSGTAGLSLSSEAIPGLGEALYTG
;
A
#
# COMPACT_ATOMS: atom_id res chain seq x y z
N MET A 1 9.68 -6.95 -10.21
CA MET A 1 8.73 -7.41 -9.19
C MET A 1 7.34 -7.06 -9.70
N GLY A 2 6.72 -7.97 -10.45
CA GLY A 2 5.40 -7.74 -11.05
C GLY A 2 4.37 -8.47 -10.23
N VAL A 3 3.73 -7.78 -9.28
CA VAL A 3 2.56 -8.30 -8.59
C VAL A 3 1.35 -7.69 -9.27
N GLU A 4 0.41 -8.51 -9.71
CA GLU A 4 -0.80 -8.03 -10.37
C GLU A 4 -1.68 -7.25 -9.38
N CYS A 5 -2.41 -6.28 -9.92
CA CYS A 5 -3.33 -5.46 -9.15
C CYS A 5 -4.73 -5.52 -9.78
N LEU A 6 -5.75 -5.57 -8.95
CA LEU A 6 -7.13 -5.32 -9.37
C LEU A 6 -7.37 -3.82 -9.34
N PHE A 7 -7.84 -3.28 -10.46
CA PHE A 7 -8.19 -1.87 -10.57
C PHE A 7 -9.70 -1.71 -10.78
N ASP A 8 -10.31 -0.86 -9.96
CA ASP A 8 -11.70 -0.41 -10.09
C ASP A 8 -11.70 1.01 -10.68
N GLU A 9 -12.14 1.15 -11.93
CA GLU A 9 -12.25 2.44 -12.59
C GLU A 9 -13.34 3.34 -11.97
N HIS A 10 -14.38 2.77 -11.39
CA HIS A 10 -15.48 3.54 -10.81
C HIS A 10 -15.10 4.12 -9.43
N LEU A 11 -14.34 3.36 -8.65
CA LEU A 11 -13.86 3.75 -7.33
C LEU A 11 -12.46 4.37 -7.34
N GLU A 12 -11.81 4.44 -8.50
CA GLU A 12 -10.38 4.77 -8.66
C GLU A 12 -9.50 4.04 -7.64
N ALA A 13 -9.82 2.76 -7.41
CA ALA A 13 -9.25 1.95 -6.35
C ALA A 13 -8.34 0.86 -6.94
N LEU A 14 -7.17 0.70 -6.35
CA LEU A 14 -6.24 -0.37 -6.66
C LEU A 14 -6.09 -1.29 -5.45
N THR A 15 -6.34 -2.59 -5.64
CA THR A 15 -6.16 -3.61 -4.61
C THR A 15 -5.22 -4.71 -5.08
N THR A 16 -4.28 -5.10 -4.23
CA THR A 16 -3.37 -6.22 -4.49
C THR A 16 -3.07 -6.98 -3.20
N ARG A 17 -2.51 -8.18 -3.31
CA ARG A 17 -1.94 -8.90 -2.18
C ARG A 17 -0.45 -9.01 -2.37
N VAL A 18 0.31 -8.72 -1.32
CA VAL A 18 1.75 -8.95 -1.28
C VAL A 18 2.06 -9.75 -0.02
N ASN A 19 2.56 -10.98 -0.20
CA ASN A 19 2.90 -11.90 0.90
C ASN A 19 1.77 -12.04 1.94
N GLY A 20 0.54 -12.28 1.47
CA GLY A 20 -0.61 -12.46 2.36
C GLY A 20 -1.26 -11.15 2.83
N GLN A 21 -0.59 -10.00 2.69
CA GLN A 21 -1.13 -8.71 3.08
C GLN A 21 -1.88 -8.06 1.93
N VAL A 22 -3.16 -7.77 2.13
CA VAL A 22 -3.98 -7.04 1.17
C VAL A 22 -3.68 -5.55 1.30
N ILE A 23 -3.35 -4.92 0.18
CA ILE A 23 -3.10 -3.48 0.06
C ILE A 23 -4.23 -2.90 -0.77
N THR A 24 -4.85 -1.83 -0.29
CA THR A 24 -5.84 -1.06 -1.05
C THR A 24 -5.48 0.42 -1.02
N CYS A 25 -5.43 1.01 -2.22
CA CYS A 25 -5.15 2.41 -2.48
C CYS A 25 -6.35 3.02 -3.23
N LYS A 26 -6.70 4.26 -2.93
CA LYS A 26 -7.70 5.02 -3.70
C LYS A 26 -7.11 6.34 -4.16
N GLY A 27 -7.34 6.73 -5.40
CA GLY A 27 -6.82 7.97 -5.97
C GLY A 27 -7.36 9.24 -5.29
N ASP A 28 -8.58 9.17 -4.75
CA ASP A 28 -9.27 10.28 -4.10
C ASP A 28 -9.09 10.32 -2.57
N ASN A 29 -8.37 9.34 -1.99
CA ASN A 29 -8.20 9.21 -0.55
C ASN A 29 -6.72 9.24 -0.15
N SER A 30 -6.39 10.00 0.89
CA SER A 30 -5.07 10.02 1.50
C SER A 30 -4.70 8.75 2.27
N ASP A 31 -5.68 7.87 2.49
CA ASP A 31 -5.54 6.66 3.27
C ASP A 31 -5.19 5.47 2.38
N ILE A 32 -4.11 4.78 2.76
CA ILE A 32 -3.71 3.50 2.18
C ILE A 32 -3.95 2.43 3.24
N VAL A 33 -4.71 1.39 2.91
CA VAL A 33 -4.92 0.26 3.83
C VAL A 33 -3.96 -0.86 3.50
N VAL A 34 -3.26 -1.34 4.53
CA VAL A 34 -2.34 -2.48 4.50
C VAL A 34 -2.80 -3.49 5.55
N GLY A 35 -3.42 -4.58 5.12
CA GLY A 35 -4.05 -5.57 5.99
C GLY A 35 -5.16 -4.95 6.83
N LYS A 36 -4.90 -4.76 8.13
CA LYS A 36 -5.82 -4.10 9.09
C LYS A 36 -5.41 -2.68 9.47
N THR A 37 -4.30 -2.20 8.91
CA THR A 37 -3.70 -0.92 9.28
C THR A 37 -4.04 0.12 8.22
N THR A 38 -4.54 1.27 8.65
CA THR A 38 -4.74 2.43 7.78
C THR A 38 -3.55 3.37 7.92
N LEU A 39 -2.86 3.64 6.81
CA LEU A 39 -1.75 4.58 6.71
C LEU A 39 -2.29 5.87 6.09
N GLY A 40 -2.60 6.85 6.94
CA GLY A 40 -3.01 8.19 6.48
C GLY A 40 -1.82 9.08 6.13
N GLY A 41 -2.08 10.14 5.38
CA GLY A 41 -1.18 11.30 5.26
C GLY A 41 -0.92 11.80 3.85
N THR A 42 -0.88 10.93 2.83
CA THR A 42 -0.66 11.36 1.45
C THR A 42 -1.32 10.39 0.49
N ALA A 43 -2.18 10.95 -0.38
CA ALA A 43 -2.88 10.18 -1.38
C ALA A 43 -1.91 9.57 -2.39
N PRO A 44 -2.14 8.31 -2.81
CA PRO A 44 -1.44 7.73 -3.95
C PRO A 44 -1.60 8.61 -5.20
N GLU A 45 -0.52 8.81 -5.95
CA GLU A 45 -0.59 9.49 -7.24
C GLU A 45 -0.81 8.47 -8.36
N HIS A 46 -1.85 8.67 -9.18
CA HIS A 46 -2.09 7.87 -10.37
C HIS A 46 -1.47 8.55 -11.60
N ILE A 47 -0.33 8.04 -12.07
CA ILE A 47 0.40 8.59 -13.23
C ILE A 47 0.70 7.47 -14.21
N GLY A 48 0.18 7.58 -15.44
CA GLY A 48 0.52 6.65 -16.52
C GLY A 48 0.13 5.19 -16.25
N GLY A 49 -1.02 4.95 -15.61
CA GLY A 49 -1.49 3.59 -15.28
C GLY A 49 -0.79 2.97 -14.07
N CYS A 50 0.00 3.75 -13.33
CA CYS A 50 0.72 3.31 -12.14
C CYS A 50 0.26 4.12 -10.93
N PHE A 51 0.09 3.45 -9.78
CA PHE A 51 -0.14 4.07 -8.49
C PHE A 51 1.19 4.23 -7.74
N TYR A 52 1.59 5.47 -7.51
CA TYR A 52 2.76 5.83 -6.73
C TYR A 52 2.33 6.05 -5.29
N VAL A 53 2.81 5.20 -4.39
CA VAL A 53 2.53 5.30 -2.95
C VAL A 53 3.71 5.92 -2.20
N PRO A 54 3.48 6.59 -1.06
CA PRO A 54 4.55 7.07 -0.21
C PRO A 54 5.48 5.96 0.27
N SER A 55 6.76 6.29 0.47
CA SER A 55 7.79 5.32 0.86
C SER A 55 7.54 4.64 2.21
N TYR A 56 6.79 5.28 3.12
CA TYR A 56 6.42 4.67 4.40
C TYR A 56 5.44 3.50 4.25
N THR A 57 4.71 3.41 3.14
CA THR A 57 3.87 2.26 2.79
C THR A 57 4.73 1.03 2.53
N LEU A 58 5.86 1.22 1.83
CA LEU A 58 6.85 0.16 1.60
C LEU A 58 7.48 -0.32 2.91
N MET A 59 7.74 0.62 3.84
CA MET A 59 8.31 0.29 5.15
C MET A 59 7.36 -0.59 5.99
N HIS A 60 6.06 -0.30 5.96
CA HIS A 60 5.05 -1.13 6.63
C HIS A 60 4.91 -2.52 6.00
N LEU A 61 5.01 -2.61 4.68
CA LEU A 61 4.77 -3.84 3.94
C LEU A 61 5.92 -4.85 4.09
N LEU A 62 7.16 -4.37 4.11
CA LEU A 62 8.35 -5.20 3.90
C LEU A 62 9.32 -5.24 5.08
N ASP A 63 8.86 -4.86 6.28
CA ASP A 63 9.66 -4.78 7.51
C ASP A 63 11.00 -4.06 7.26
N ALA A 64 10.92 -2.90 6.59
CA ALA A 64 12.12 -2.24 6.10
C ALA A 64 12.91 -1.60 7.25
N VAL A 65 14.22 -1.82 7.27
CA VAL A 65 15.13 -1.19 8.24
C VAL A 65 15.70 0.08 7.61
N VAL A 66 15.52 1.19 8.32
CA VAL A 66 16.05 2.50 7.93
C VAL A 66 17.30 2.81 8.74
N ASP A 67 18.45 2.82 8.06
CA ASP A 67 19.73 3.24 8.61
C ASP A 67 20.07 4.66 8.13
N PHE A 68 20.47 5.53 9.04
CA PHE A 68 20.99 6.85 8.70
C PHE A 68 22.52 6.81 8.71
N THR A 69 23.14 7.57 7.81
CA THR A 69 24.58 7.85 7.96
C THR A 69 24.82 8.60 9.27
N ALA A 70 26.00 8.44 9.87
CA ALA A 70 26.30 9.02 11.18
C ALA A 70 26.15 10.56 11.21
N ASP A 71 26.38 11.21 10.07
CA ASP A 71 26.23 12.65 9.86
C ASP A 71 24.83 13.07 9.38
N ARG A 72 23.89 12.12 9.24
CA ARG A 72 22.52 12.31 8.73
C ARG A 72 22.43 12.91 7.32
N SER A 73 23.51 12.88 6.55
CA SER A 73 23.52 13.36 5.16
C SER A 73 22.90 12.35 4.18
N GLY A 74 22.73 11.10 4.60
CA GLY A 74 22.15 10.04 3.79
C GLY A 74 21.26 9.09 4.60
N VAL A 75 20.39 8.39 3.87
CA VAL A 75 19.52 7.34 4.38
C VAL A 75 19.69 6.10 3.50
N THR A 76 19.81 4.93 4.14
CA THR A 76 19.78 3.62 3.47
C THR A 76 18.56 2.87 3.97
N ILE A 77 17.73 2.41 3.04
CA ILE A 77 16.59 1.55 3.34
C ILE A 77 17.00 0.14 2.91
N LYS A 78 17.08 -0.78 3.87
CA LYS A 78 17.27 -2.21 3.62
C LYS A 78 15.92 -2.90 3.69
N ILE A 79 15.64 -3.68 2.66
CA ILE A 79 14.42 -4.47 2.55
C ILE A 79 14.87 -5.91 2.38
N ASP A 80 14.66 -6.74 3.40
CA ASP A 80 14.96 -8.17 3.36
C ASP A 80 13.67 -8.99 3.26
N THR A 81 12.83 -8.60 2.29
CA THR A 81 11.56 -9.30 2.02
C THR A 81 11.57 -9.84 0.60
N ALA A 82 11.57 -11.16 0.48
CA ALA A 82 11.28 -11.84 -0.79
C ALA A 82 9.76 -11.83 -1.04
N ILE A 83 9.34 -11.58 -2.28
CA ILE A 83 7.93 -11.71 -2.65
C ILE A 83 7.62 -13.18 -2.91
N ASP A 84 6.71 -13.73 -2.10
CA ASP A 84 6.09 -15.02 -2.34
C ASP A 84 5.02 -14.86 -3.42
N THR A 85 5.34 -15.29 -4.64
CA THR A 85 4.42 -15.23 -5.78
C THR A 85 3.19 -16.12 -5.61
N ALA A 86 3.23 -17.15 -4.76
CA ALA A 86 2.08 -18.00 -4.49
C ALA A 86 1.06 -17.31 -3.56
N ASP A 87 1.51 -16.36 -2.74
CA ASP A 87 0.69 -15.59 -1.81
C ASP A 87 0.59 -14.10 -2.19
N SER A 88 0.86 -13.78 -3.45
CA SER A 88 0.79 -12.42 -3.99
C SER A 88 -0.03 -12.37 -5.27
N GLY A 89 -0.58 -11.19 -5.58
CA GLY A 89 -1.40 -10.94 -6.77
C GLY A 89 -2.88 -10.81 -6.45
N THR A 90 -3.72 -11.08 -7.45
CA THR A 90 -5.15 -10.75 -7.43
C THR A 90 -6.07 -11.92 -7.05
N ALA A 91 -5.51 -13.12 -6.89
CA ALA A 91 -6.29 -14.34 -6.69
C ALA A 91 -7.14 -14.27 -5.41
N GLY A 92 -8.46 -14.41 -5.59
CA GLY A 92 -9.45 -14.36 -4.51
C GLY A 92 -9.67 -12.97 -3.91
N LEU A 93 -9.08 -11.92 -4.49
CA LEU A 93 -9.45 -10.55 -4.17
C LEU A 93 -10.72 -10.17 -4.93
N SER A 94 -11.59 -9.43 -4.26
CA SER A 94 -12.80 -8.86 -4.85
C SER A 94 -12.87 -7.39 -4.44
N LEU A 95 -13.14 -6.54 -5.42
CA LEU A 95 -13.47 -5.14 -5.22
C LEU A 95 -14.98 -5.07 -4.94
N SER A 96 -15.44 -5.60 -3.80
CA SER A 96 -16.82 -5.35 -3.37
C SER A 96 -16.82 -4.16 -2.42
N SER A 97 -17.82 -3.29 -2.54
CA SER A 97 -18.07 -2.20 -1.58
C SER A 97 -18.17 -2.68 -0.12
N GLU A 98 -18.47 -3.96 0.09
CA GLU A 98 -18.50 -4.65 1.39
C GLU A 98 -17.11 -5.07 1.92
N ALA A 99 -16.08 -5.19 1.07
CA ALA A 99 -14.70 -5.47 1.46
C ALA A 99 -13.92 -4.20 1.85
N ILE A 100 -14.55 -3.04 1.68
CA ILE A 100 -14.01 -1.70 1.93
C ILE A 100 -14.76 -0.95 3.07
N PRO A 101 -15.27 -1.54 4.17
CA PRO A 101 -15.74 -0.74 5.30
C PRO A 101 -14.52 -0.28 6.10
N GLY A 102 -14.18 1.02 6.04
CA GLY A 102 -13.14 1.64 6.87
C GLY A 102 -12.04 2.41 6.13
N LEU A 103 -11.99 2.39 4.80
CA LEU A 103 -11.13 3.30 4.02
C LEU A 103 -11.76 4.71 4.03
N GLY A 104 -11.20 5.62 4.83
CA GLY A 104 -11.66 7.00 4.97
C GLY A 104 -12.43 7.31 6.26
N GLU A 105 -12.61 6.35 7.19
CA GLU A 105 -12.96 6.75 8.56
C GLU A 105 -11.69 7.25 9.26
N ALA A 106 -11.63 8.57 9.46
CA ALA A 106 -10.59 9.19 10.26
C ALA A 106 -10.60 8.58 11.67
N LEU A 107 -9.57 7.78 12.00
CA LEU A 107 -9.40 7.21 13.34
C LEU A 107 -9.06 8.28 14.41
N TYR A 108 -8.93 9.55 14.02
CA TYR A 108 -8.73 10.67 14.94
C TYR A 108 -9.59 11.87 14.53
N THR A 109 -10.54 12.23 15.40
CA THR A 109 -11.24 13.51 15.36
C THR A 109 -10.67 14.45 16.43
N GLY A 110 -9.45 14.95 16.23
CA GLY A 110 -8.88 16.04 17.04
C GLY A 110 -8.48 15.70 18.48
#